data_AF-A0A1H4A9K0-F1
#
_entry.id   AF-A0A1H4A9K0-F1
#
_cell.length_a   1.000
_cell.length_b   1.000
_cell.length_c   1.000
_cell.angle_alpha   90.00
_cell.angle_beta   90.00
_cell.angle_gamma   90.00
#
_symmetry.space_group_name_H-M   'P 1'
#
loop_
_entity.id
_entity.type
_entity.pdbx_description
1 polymer ?
#
loop_
_entity_poly.entity_id
_entity_poly.type
_entity_poly.pdbx_seq_one_letter_code
_entity_poly.pdbx_strand_id
1 'polypeptide(L)'
;MAILYDTYFVVALSFVLFLAILWRYDVHGMVLRALDARADRIRSELDEAKRLREEAQALLASYERRQKEVESTAQDIVARAREDAKFAAEQAKADLQNAVDRRLRAATDQIAAAEGAAMREVKDKAVAVAIAAAEDVLRGRMTPEASAARIDASIRDVAVRLN
;
A
#
# COMPACT_ATOMS: atom_id res chain seq x y z
N MET A 1 40.86 -39.43 99.81
CA MET A 1 39.92 -38.32 99.53
C MET A 1 40.71 -37.09 99.01
N ALA A 2 41.50 -37.24 97.93
CA ALA A 2 42.43 -36.19 97.45
C ALA A 2 42.42 -35.99 95.92
N ILE A 3 41.50 -36.63 95.20
CA ILE A 3 41.35 -36.50 93.74
C ILE A 3 40.26 -35.46 93.41
N LEU A 4 39.34 -35.19 94.35
CA LEU A 4 38.26 -34.22 94.19
C LEU A 4 38.65 -32.75 94.44
N TYR A 5 39.86 -32.49 94.95
CA TYR A 5 40.37 -31.13 95.22
C TYR A 5 41.47 -30.69 94.25
N ASP A 6 41.79 -31.52 93.25
CA ASP A 6 42.70 -31.12 92.19
C ASP A 6 41.92 -30.25 91.18
N THR A 7 42.25 -28.96 91.13
CA THR A 7 41.64 -27.98 90.23
C THR A 7 41.66 -28.48 88.78
N TYR A 8 42.71 -29.18 88.36
CA TYR A 8 42.81 -29.71 87.01
C TYR A 8 41.79 -30.82 86.74
N PHE A 9 41.50 -31.68 87.73
CA PHE A 9 40.50 -32.74 87.61
C PHE A 9 39.08 -32.18 87.52
N VAL A 10 38.74 -31.20 88.36
CA VAL A 10 37.42 -30.54 88.36
C VAL A 10 37.19 -29.74 87.07
N VAL A 11 38.22 -29.05 86.56
CA VAL A 11 38.17 -28.33 85.27
C VAL A 11 38.00 -29.32 84.10
N ALA A 12 38.75 -30.42 84.08
CA ALA A 12 38.62 -31.44 83.04
C ALA A 12 37.23 -32.10 83.04
N LEU A 13 36.69 -32.43 84.22
CA LEU A 13 35.34 -32.98 84.35
C LEU A 13 34.26 -31.99 83.88
N SER A 14 34.43 -30.70 84.21
CA SER A 14 33.52 -29.64 83.78
C SER A 14 33.57 -29.42 82.26
N PHE A 15 34.76 -29.50 81.65
CA PHE A 15 34.94 -29.42 80.20
C PHE A 15 34.30 -30.61 79.47
N VAL A 16 34.46 -31.83 79.99
CA VAL A 16 33.80 -33.02 79.43
C VAL A 16 32.28 -32.93 79.56
N LEU A 17 31.76 -32.46 80.71
CA LEU A 17 30.32 -32.24 80.89
C LEU A 17 29.79 -31.18 79.92
N PHE A 18 30.54 -30.10 79.69
CA PHE A 18 30.21 -29.07 78.71
C PHE A 18 30.17 -29.62 77.27
N LEU A 19 31.17 -30.41 76.86
CA LEU A 19 31.18 -31.08 75.56
C LEU A 19 30.01 -32.06 75.43
N ALA A 20 29.69 -32.82 76.48
CA ALA A 20 28.55 -33.74 76.48
C ALA A 20 27.22 -33.01 76.32
N ILE A 21 27.07 -31.83 76.95
CA ILE A 21 25.92 -30.94 76.77
C ILE A 21 25.86 -30.42 75.33
N LEU A 22 26.96 -29.91 74.78
CA LEU A 22 27.01 -29.44 73.38
C LEU A 22 26.67 -30.55 72.38
N TRP A 23 27.10 -31.79 72.66
CA TRP A 23 26.80 -32.94 71.82
C TRP A 23 25.33 -33.35 71.94
N ARG A 24 24.78 -33.35 73.17
CA ARG A 24 23.36 -33.63 73.43
C ARG A 24 22.43 -32.63 72.76
N TYR A 25 22.80 -31.35 72.73
CA TYR A 25 22.02 -30.29 72.07
C TYR A 25 22.35 -30.12 70.58
N ASP A 26 23.14 -31.03 70.00
CA ASP A 26 23.45 -31.07 68.56
C ASP A 26 23.99 -29.74 67.97
N VAL A 27 24.76 -29.00 68.77
CA VAL A 27 25.28 -27.68 68.35
C VAL A 27 26.19 -27.81 67.13
N HIS A 28 26.98 -28.87 67.05
CA HIS A 28 27.82 -29.20 65.89
C HIS A 28 26.99 -29.41 64.60
N GLY A 29 25.87 -30.14 64.67
CA GLY A 29 24.96 -30.34 63.54
C GLY A 29 24.27 -29.06 63.10
N MET A 30 23.95 -28.15 64.02
CA MET A 30 23.37 -26.83 63.68
C MET A 30 24.35 -25.95 62.90
N VAL A 31 25.62 -25.91 63.32
CA VAL A 31 26.66 -25.13 62.63
C VAL A 31 26.96 -25.69 61.24
N LEU A 32 27.06 -27.02 61.10
CA LEU A 32 27.25 -27.67 59.80
C LEU A 32 26.06 -27.38 58.86
N ARG A 33 24.82 -27.55 59.35
CA ARG A 33 23.62 -27.23 58.55
C ARG A 33 23.55 -25.76 58.13
N ALA A 34 23.99 -24.84 58.97
CA ALA A 34 24.03 -23.41 58.61
C ALA A 34 25.07 -23.11 57.52
N LEU A 35 26.22 -23.80 57.54
CA LEU A 35 27.24 -23.70 56.49
C LEU A 35 26.75 -24.33 55.19
N ASP A 36 26.14 -25.51 55.24
CA ASP A 36 25.56 -26.18 54.07
C ASP A 36 24.45 -25.34 53.45
N ALA A 37 23.52 -24.81 54.25
CA ALA A 37 22.46 -23.94 53.77
C ALA A 37 22.99 -22.66 53.09
N ARG A 38 24.14 -22.14 53.56
CA ARG A 38 24.81 -21.02 52.91
C ARG A 38 25.47 -21.43 51.60
N ALA A 39 26.13 -22.59 51.56
CA ALA A 39 26.74 -23.13 50.35
C ALA A 39 25.68 -23.38 49.26
N ASP A 40 24.55 -23.99 49.62
CA ASP A 40 23.43 -24.26 48.71
C ASP A 40 22.81 -22.97 48.17
N ARG A 41 22.64 -21.95 49.04
CA ARG A 41 22.15 -20.63 48.62
C ARG A 41 23.10 -19.99 47.60
N ILE A 42 24.40 -19.95 47.89
CA ILE A 42 25.41 -19.38 46.98
C ILE A 42 25.41 -20.15 45.65
N ARG A 43 25.30 -21.47 45.70
CA ARG A 43 25.22 -22.30 44.50
C ARG A 43 24.00 -21.96 43.66
N SER A 44 22.83 -21.85 44.30
CA SER A 44 21.58 -21.46 43.63
C SER A 44 21.68 -20.07 43.00
N GLU A 45 22.23 -19.09 43.71
CA GLU A 45 22.42 -17.73 43.21
C GLU A 45 23.38 -17.69 42.00
N LEU A 46 24.47 -18.47 42.04
CA LEU A 46 25.41 -18.59 40.93
C LEU A 46 24.78 -19.28 39.72
N ASP A 47 23.99 -20.32 39.92
CA ASP A 47 23.31 -21.04 38.84
C ASP A 47 22.21 -20.16 38.22
N GLU A 48 21.47 -19.40 39.02
CA GLU A 48 20.51 -18.41 38.54
C GLU A 48 21.20 -17.28 37.76
N ALA A 49 22.32 -16.75 38.26
CA ALA A 49 23.09 -15.72 37.57
C ALA A 49 23.63 -16.22 36.22
N LYS A 50 24.09 -17.48 36.14
CA LYS A 50 24.49 -18.10 34.88
C LYS A 50 23.31 -18.23 33.93
N ARG A 51 22.17 -18.74 34.40
CA ARG A 51 20.96 -18.86 33.58
C ARG A 51 20.52 -17.51 33.03
N LEU A 52 20.49 -16.48 33.87
CA LEU A 52 20.12 -15.13 33.46
C LEU A 52 21.10 -14.56 32.42
N ARG A 53 22.40 -14.85 32.56
CA ARG A 53 23.41 -14.45 31.57
C ARG A 53 23.19 -15.15 30.23
N GLU A 54 22.92 -16.45 30.24
CA GLU A 54 22.65 -17.23 29.03
C GLU A 54 21.37 -16.75 28.33
N GLU A 55 20.31 -16.48 29.09
CA GLU A 55 19.05 -15.90 28.57
C GLU A 55 19.29 -14.52 27.96
N ALA A 56 20.06 -13.64 28.62
CA ALA A 56 20.40 -12.32 28.11
C ALA A 56 21.24 -12.41 26.82
N GLN A 57 22.19 -13.34 26.74
CA GLN A 57 22.98 -13.58 25.54
C GLN A 57 22.14 -14.12 24.39
N ALA A 58 21.24 -15.07 24.67
CA ALA A 58 20.31 -15.60 23.68
C ALA A 58 19.35 -14.51 23.16
N LEU A 59 18.86 -13.65 24.05
CA LEU A 59 18.00 -12.54 23.71
C LEU A 59 18.74 -11.53 22.83
N LEU A 60 19.96 -11.12 23.20
CA LEU A 60 20.79 -10.22 22.40
C LEU A 60 21.03 -10.77 20.99
N ALA A 61 21.43 -12.04 20.88
CA ALA A 61 21.64 -12.70 19.59
C ALA A 61 20.34 -12.81 18.76
N SER A 62 19.18 -12.89 19.41
CA SER A 62 17.89 -12.85 18.73
C SER A 62 17.56 -11.44 18.21
N TYR A 63 17.86 -10.39 18.99
CA TYR A 63 17.66 -9.00 18.59
C TYR A 63 18.57 -8.60 17.44
N GLU A 64 19.85 -8.96 17.48
CA GLU A 64 20.78 -8.67 16.38
C GLU A 64 20.35 -9.33 15.07
N ARG A 65 19.87 -10.58 15.13
CA ARG A 65 19.30 -11.27 13.96
C ARG A 65 18.06 -10.57 13.44
N ARG A 66 17.11 -10.24 14.34
CA ARG A 66 15.89 -9.50 13.99
C ARG A 66 16.20 -8.13 13.40
N GLN A 67 17.19 -7.42 13.92
CA GLN A 67 17.59 -6.11 13.41
C GLN A 67 18.08 -6.20 11.95
N LYS A 68 18.93 -7.18 11.65
CA LYS A 68 19.40 -7.44 10.27
C LYS A 68 18.25 -7.84 9.35
N GLU A 69 17.34 -8.68 9.82
CA GLU A 69 16.16 -9.10 9.06
C GLU A 69 15.22 -7.92 8.77
N VAL A 70 14.98 -7.05 9.75
CA VAL A 70 14.19 -5.83 9.59
C VAL A 70 14.85 -4.87 8.60
N GLU A 71 16.18 -4.71 8.66
CA GLU A 71 16.91 -3.89 7.71
C GLU A 71 16.77 -4.42 6.27
N SER A 72 16.98 -5.72 6.06
CA SER A 72 16.78 -6.37 4.76
C SER A 72 15.35 -6.20 4.27
N THR A 73 14.36 -6.46 5.13
CA THR A 73 12.94 -6.34 4.79
C THR A 73 12.58 -4.90 4.43
N ALA A 74 13.10 -3.91 5.15
CA ALA A 74 12.89 -2.50 4.84
C ALA A 74 13.48 -2.12 3.48
N GLN A 75 14.69 -2.60 3.17
CA GLN A 75 15.30 -2.40 1.85
C GLN A 75 14.45 -3.02 0.73
N ASP A 76 13.95 -4.24 0.95
CA ASP A 76 13.09 -4.93 -0.01
C ASP A 76 11.75 -4.20 -0.22
N ILE A 77 11.14 -3.69 0.85
CA ILE A 77 9.92 -2.88 0.77
C ILE A 77 10.16 -1.62 -0.08
N VAL A 78 11.26 -0.91 0.17
CA VAL A 78 11.59 0.31 -0.59
C VAL A 78 11.90 -0.02 -2.05
N ALA A 79 12.61 -1.12 -2.32
CA ALA A 79 12.91 -1.56 -3.68
C ALA A 79 11.62 -1.91 -4.45
N ARG A 80 10.73 -2.70 -3.86
CA ARG A 80 9.43 -3.05 -4.46
C ARG A 80 8.56 -1.82 -4.67
N ALA A 81 8.45 -0.93 -3.70
CA ALA A 81 7.68 0.30 -3.84
C ALA A 81 8.20 1.19 -4.99
N ARG A 82 9.52 1.24 -5.20
CA ARG A 82 10.13 1.96 -6.34
C ARG A 82 9.83 1.28 -7.67
N GLU A 83 9.84 -0.04 -7.72
CA GLU A 83 9.49 -0.81 -8.92
C GLU A 83 8.02 -0.63 -9.28
N ASP A 84 7.12 -0.79 -8.30
CA ASP A 84 5.69 -0.57 -8.46
C ASP A 84 5.38 0.86 -8.90
N ALA A 85 6.05 1.86 -8.32
CA ALA A 85 5.89 3.26 -8.72
C ALA A 85 6.34 3.50 -10.17
N LYS A 86 7.44 2.88 -10.62
CA LYS A 86 7.88 2.97 -12.01
C LYS A 86 6.89 2.30 -12.96
N PHE A 87 6.42 1.12 -12.61
CA PHE A 87 5.42 0.40 -13.41
C PHE A 87 4.13 1.20 -13.53
N ALA A 88 3.61 1.73 -12.41
CA ALA A 88 2.43 2.57 -12.39
C ALA A 88 2.63 3.86 -13.21
N ALA A 89 3.81 4.48 -13.17
CA ALA A 89 4.12 5.67 -13.95
C ALA A 89 4.14 5.37 -15.47
N GLU A 90 4.76 4.28 -15.89
CA GLU A 90 4.76 3.86 -17.31
C GLU A 90 3.35 3.50 -17.79
N GLN A 91 2.57 2.79 -16.97
CA GLN A 91 1.18 2.48 -17.30
C GLN A 91 0.32 3.73 -17.41
N ALA A 92 0.43 4.66 -16.44
CA ALA A 92 -0.28 5.93 -16.49
C ALA A 92 0.11 6.76 -17.72
N LYS A 93 1.38 6.75 -18.12
CA LYS A 93 1.85 7.41 -19.33
C LYS A 93 1.23 6.79 -20.59
N ALA A 94 1.20 5.47 -20.69
CA ALA A 94 0.57 4.77 -21.81
C ALA A 94 -0.95 5.06 -21.88
N ASP A 95 -1.63 5.07 -20.73
CA ASP A 95 -3.06 5.38 -20.65
C ASP A 95 -3.35 6.84 -21.04
N LEU A 96 -2.51 7.77 -20.62
CA LEU A 96 -2.59 9.18 -21.01
C LEU A 96 -2.37 9.36 -22.52
N GLN A 97 -1.38 8.69 -23.12
CA GLN A 97 -1.17 8.72 -24.56
C GLN A 97 -2.41 8.23 -25.31
N ASN A 98 -2.95 7.08 -24.91
CA ASN A 98 -4.18 6.54 -25.48
C ASN A 98 -5.38 7.49 -25.31
N ALA A 99 -5.50 8.16 -24.15
CA ALA A 99 -6.57 9.12 -23.91
C ALA A 99 -6.44 10.38 -24.77
N VAL A 100 -5.21 10.89 -24.94
CA VAL A 100 -4.91 12.02 -25.83
C VAL A 100 -5.23 11.67 -27.27
N ASP A 101 -4.80 10.50 -27.75
CA ASP A 101 -5.06 10.05 -29.13
C ASP A 101 -6.57 9.92 -29.41
N ARG A 102 -7.34 9.35 -28.47
CA ARG A 102 -8.80 9.29 -28.58
C ARG A 102 -9.42 10.67 -28.64
N ARG A 103 -8.94 11.60 -27.81
CA ARG A 103 -9.46 12.97 -27.74
C ARG A 103 -9.12 13.76 -29.00
N LEU A 104 -7.94 13.55 -29.56
CA LEU A 104 -7.53 14.14 -30.83
C LEU A 104 -8.41 13.63 -31.97
N ARG A 105 -8.61 12.32 -32.08
CA ARG A 105 -9.51 11.73 -33.09
C ARG A 105 -10.93 12.29 -32.99
N ALA A 106 -11.49 12.32 -31.78
CA ALA A 106 -12.82 12.89 -31.56
C ALA A 106 -12.91 14.37 -31.96
N ALA A 107 -11.87 15.16 -31.69
CA ALA A 107 -11.81 16.55 -32.13
C ALA A 107 -11.71 16.67 -33.65
N THR A 108 -10.88 15.86 -34.30
CA THR A 108 -10.77 15.81 -35.76
C THR A 108 -12.10 15.41 -36.42
N ASP A 109 -12.79 14.42 -35.88
CA ASP A 109 -14.09 13.97 -36.37
C ASP A 109 -15.16 15.08 -36.21
N GLN A 110 -15.13 15.82 -35.10
CA GLN A 110 -16.01 16.97 -34.88
C GLN A 110 -15.73 18.10 -35.86
N ILE A 111 -14.45 18.40 -36.13
CA ILE A 111 -14.05 19.41 -37.13
C ILE A 111 -14.55 18.99 -38.51
N ALA A 112 -14.31 17.75 -38.93
CA ALA A 112 -14.76 17.25 -40.22
C ALA A 112 -16.30 17.29 -40.35
N ALA A 113 -17.03 16.95 -39.29
CA ALA A 113 -18.48 17.05 -39.26
C ALA A 113 -18.96 18.51 -39.38
N ALA A 114 -18.31 19.45 -38.68
CA ALA A 114 -18.61 20.87 -38.73
C ALA A 114 -18.30 21.47 -40.12
N GLU A 115 -17.16 21.12 -40.73
CA GLU A 115 -16.81 21.51 -42.10
C GLU A 115 -17.86 21.01 -43.10
N GLY A 116 -18.26 19.75 -43.00
CA GLY A 116 -19.31 19.18 -43.83
C GLY A 116 -20.65 19.89 -43.66
N ALA A 117 -21.01 20.28 -42.43
CA ALA A 117 -22.21 21.06 -42.16
C ALA A 117 -22.14 22.47 -42.76
N ALA A 118 -21.01 23.18 -42.57
CA ALA A 118 -20.80 24.51 -43.13
C ALA A 118 -20.83 24.50 -44.67
N MET A 119 -20.22 23.51 -45.32
CA MET A 119 -20.28 23.34 -46.77
C MET A 119 -21.70 23.09 -47.28
N ARG A 120 -22.51 22.32 -46.55
CA ARG A 120 -23.93 22.14 -46.88
C ARG A 120 -24.70 23.46 -46.74
N GLU A 121 -24.50 24.19 -45.65
CA GLU A 121 -25.16 25.48 -45.42
C GLU A 121 -24.84 26.51 -46.52
N VAL A 122 -23.58 26.60 -46.95
CA VAL A 122 -23.18 27.49 -48.05
C VAL A 122 -23.85 27.08 -49.36
N LYS A 123 -23.93 25.77 -49.65
CA LYS A 123 -24.63 25.28 -50.84
C LYS A 123 -26.12 25.60 -50.80
N ASP A 124 -26.76 25.38 -49.66
CA ASP A 124 -28.19 25.65 -49.50
C ASP A 124 -28.49 27.14 -49.66
N LYS A 125 -27.65 28.02 -49.11
CA LYS A 125 -27.74 29.48 -49.33
C LYS A 125 -27.53 29.84 -50.81
N ALA A 126 -26.55 29.25 -51.48
CA ALA A 126 -26.32 29.49 -52.90
C ALA A 126 -27.50 29.05 -53.77
N VAL A 127 -28.10 27.89 -53.47
CA VAL A 127 -29.31 27.40 -54.15
C VAL A 127 -30.49 28.33 -53.91
N ALA A 128 -30.71 28.78 -52.67
CA ALA A 128 -31.78 29.73 -52.35
C ALA A 128 -31.62 31.06 -53.11
N VAL A 129 -30.41 31.61 -53.18
CA VAL A 129 -30.11 32.83 -53.95
C VAL A 129 -30.31 32.61 -55.44
N ALA A 130 -29.89 31.47 -55.99
CA ALA A 130 -30.10 31.14 -57.39
C ALA A 130 -31.58 31.01 -57.75
N ILE A 131 -32.40 30.39 -56.88
CA ILE A 131 -33.85 30.28 -57.06
C ILE A 131 -34.48 31.67 -57.02
N ALA A 132 -34.13 32.51 -56.04
CA ALA A 132 -34.65 33.88 -55.93
C ALA A 132 -34.31 34.72 -57.18
N ALA A 133 -33.06 34.66 -57.65
CA ALA A 133 -32.65 35.33 -58.88
C ALA A 133 -33.39 34.80 -60.12
N ALA A 134 -33.60 33.48 -60.21
CA ALA A 134 -34.37 32.89 -61.30
C ALA A 134 -35.85 33.33 -61.26
N GLU A 135 -36.44 33.45 -60.07
CA GLU A 135 -37.80 33.96 -59.87
C GLU A 135 -37.92 35.43 -60.33
N ASP A 136 -36.98 36.29 -59.94
CA ASP A 136 -36.95 37.69 -60.34
C ASP A 136 -36.82 37.85 -61.86
N VAL A 137 -35.93 37.08 -62.49
CA VAL A 137 -35.78 37.07 -63.95
C VAL A 137 -37.06 36.56 -64.64
N LEU A 138 -37.69 35.51 -64.09
CA LEU A 138 -38.93 34.97 -64.65
C LEU A 138 -40.06 36.00 -64.55
N ARG A 139 -40.19 36.67 -63.40
CA ARG A 139 -41.18 37.73 -63.16
C ARG A 139 -40.95 38.93 -64.09
N GLY A 140 -39.70 39.34 -64.30
CA GLY A 140 -39.34 40.41 -65.23
C GLY A 140 -39.56 40.09 -66.70
N ARG A 141 -39.60 38.80 -67.08
CA ARG A 141 -39.88 38.34 -68.46
C ARG A 141 -41.29 37.79 -68.67
N MET A 142 -42.13 37.76 -67.65
CA MET A 142 -43.52 37.31 -67.76
C MET A 142 -44.38 38.41 -68.39
N THR A 143 -44.59 38.29 -69.70
CA THR A 143 -45.65 39.03 -70.41
C THR A 143 -46.91 38.17 -70.53
N PRO A 144 -48.10 38.77 -70.77
CA PRO A 144 -49.34 38.03 -71.00
C PRO A 144 -49.22 37.00 -72.13
N GLU A 145 -48.51 37.33 -73.21
CA GLU A 145 -48.31 36.45 -74.37
C GLU A 145 -47.40 35.26 -74.02
N ALA A 146 -46.31 35.50 -73.28
CA ALA A 146 -45.38 34.45 -72.84
C ALA A 146 -46.06 33.47 -71.87
N SER A 147 -46.99 33.95 -71.04
CA SER A 147 -47.75 33.13 -70.10
C SER A 147 -48.75 32.21 -70.81
N ALA A 148 -49.50 32.76 -71.78
CA ALA A 148 -50.42 31.97 -72.61
C ALA A 148 -49.70 30.88 -73.42
N ALA A 149 -48.55 31.22 -74.04
CA ALA A 149 -47.75 30.27 -74.79
C ALA A 149 -47.20 29.11 -73.92
N ARG A 150 -46.84 29.38 -72.65
CA ARG A 150 -46.40 28.32 -71.72
C ARG A 150 -47.55 27.43 -71.24
N ILE A 151 -48.75 27.97 -71.05
CA ILE A 151 -49.93 27.17 -70.69
C ILE A 151 -50.24 26.19 -71.83
N ASP A 152 -50.27 26.65 -73.07
CA ASP A 152 -50.48 25.78 -74.25
C ASP A 152 -49.36 24.74 -74.44
N ALA A 153 -48.14 25.06 -74.05
CA ALA A 153 -47.03 24.10 -74.07
C ALA A 153 -47.19 23.03 -72.97
N SER A 154 -47.54 23.41 -71.74
CA SER A 154 -47.78 22.49 -70.63
C SER A 154 -48.99 21.58 -70.89
N ILE A 155 -50.06 22.10 -71.49
CA ILE A 155 -51.24 21.31 -71.88
C ILE A 155 -50.83 20.24 -72.90
N ARG A 156 -49.98 20.59 -73.88
CA ARG A 156 -49.44 19.63 -74.84
C ARG A 156 -48.53 18.58 -74.19
N ASP A 157 -47.64 18.98 -73.29
CA ASP A 157 -46.70 18.05 -72.65
C ASP A 157 -47.44 17.02 -71.76
N VAL A 158 -48.48 17.47 -71.05
CA VAL A 158 -49.37 16.59 -70.26
C VAL A 158 -50.16 15.66 -71.18
N ALA A 159 -50.68 16.15 -72.31
CA ALA A 159 -51.38 15.33 -73.30
C ALA A 159 -50.48 14.27 -73.95
N VAL A 160 -49.18 14.54 -74.10
CA VAL A 160 -48.19 13.59 -74.63
C VAL A 160 -47.79 12.53 -73.59
N ARG A 161 -47.77 12.87 -72.30
CA ARG A 161 -47.44 11.91 -71.21
C ARG A 161 -48.62 11.06 -70.73
N LEU A 162 -49.85 11.41 -71.11
CA LEU A 162 -51.08 10.69 -70.76
C LEU A 162 -51.63 9.80 -71.90
N ASN A 163 -50.99 9.79 -73.06
CA ASN A 163 -51.11 8.74 -74.08
C ASN A 163 -49.98 7.72 -73.92
#